data_AF-A0A484ZWV8-F1
#
_entry.id   AF-A0A484ZWV8-F1
#
_cell.length_a   1.000
_cell.length_b   1.000
_cell.length_c   1.000
_cell.angle_alpha   90.00
_cell.angle_beta   90.00
_cell.angle_gamma   90.00
#
_symmetry.space_group_name_H-M   'P 1'
#
loop_
_entity.id
_entity.type
_entity.pdbx_description
1 polymer ?
#
loop_
_entity_poly.entity_id
_entity_poly.type
_entity_poly.pdbx_seq_one_letter_code
_entity_poly.pdbx_strand_id
1 'polypeptide(L)'
;MPLALQVKLLRVLQERKVRPLGSNKDLDIDVRIISATHRDLPKAMAKGEFREDLYYRLNVVNLKIPALNERAEDIPLLADHLLRESAKRHKPFVRSFSTDAMKRLMAASWPGNVRSTG
;
A
#
# COMPACT_ATOMS: atom_id res chain seq x y z
N MET A 1 6.31 6.06 -11.62
CA MET A 1 6.11 5.18 -12.77
C MET A 1 6.29 5.99 -14.05
N PRO A 2 7.28 5.67 -14.90
CA PRO A 2 7.51 6.39 -16.16
C PRO A 2 6.28 6.37 -17.07
N LEU A 3 6.02 7.46 -17.81
CA LEU A 3 4.84 7.59 -18.69
C LEU A 3 4.73 6.46 -19.72
N ALA A 4 5.85 6.01 -20.30
CA ALA A 4 5.87 4.89 -21.24
C ALA A 4 5.35 3.58 -20.63
N LEU A 5 5.56 3.36 -19.34
CA LEU A 5 5.03 2.19 -18.64
C LEU A 5 3.53 2.34 -18.38
N GLN A 6 3.04 3.56 -18.14
CA GLN A 6 1.62 3.86 -17.96
C GLN A 6 0.81 3.50 -19.23
N VAL A 7 1.36 3.80 -20.41
CA VAL A 7 0.76 3.43 -21.70
C VAL A 7 0.65 1.91 -21.84
N LYS A 8 1.72 1.18 -21.51
CA LYS A 8 1.71 -0.30 -21.57
C LYS A 8 0.68 -0.88 -20.60
N LEU A 9 0.61 -0.37 -19.37
CA LEU A 9 -0.35 -0.84 -18.38
C LEU A 9 -1.80 -0.55 -18.80
N LEU A 10 -2.07 0.63 -19.36
CA LEU A 10 -3.39 0.98 -19.89
C LEU A 10 -3.83 -0.01 -20.99
N ARG A 11 -2.91 -0.36 -21.90
CA ARG A 11 -3.18 -1.35 -22.95
C ARG A 11 -3.52 -2.72 -22.37
N VAL A 12 -2.78 -3.17 -21.35
CA VAL A 12 -3.09 -4.42 -20.63
C VAL A 12 -4.49 -4.40 -20.00
N LEU A 13 -4.88 -3.27 -19.39
CA LEU A 13 -6.20 -3.08 -18.78
C LEU A 13 -7.35 -3.06 -19.79
N GLN A 14 -7.09 -2.62 -21.02
CA GLN A 14 -8.07 -2.51 -22.09
C GLN A 14 -8.20 -3.82 -22.87
N GLU A 15 -7.07 -4.39 -23.29
CA GLU A 15 -7.02 -5.56 -24.18
C GLU A 15 -7.04 -6.89 -23.42
N ARG A 16 -6.80 -6.88 -22.09
CA ARG A 16 -6.58 -8.09 -21.27
C ARG A 16 -5.52 -9.01 -21.86
N LYS A 17 -4.47 -8.40 -22.43
CA LYS A 17 -3.35 -9.08 -23.05
C LYS A 17 -2.03 -8.49 -22.59
N VAL A 18 -1.00 -9.32 -22.50
CA VAL A 18 0.37 -8.89 -22.21
C VAL A 18 1.32 -9.39 -23.28
N ARG A 19 2.34 -8.59 -23.58
CA ARG A 19 3.43 -8.95 -24.49
C ARG A 19 4.75 -8.95 -23.74
N PRO A 20 5.43 -10.10 -23.59
CA PRO A 20 6.78 -10.16 -23.04
C PRO A 20 7.74 -9.28 -23.85
N LEU A 21 8.76 -8.72 -23.19
CA LEU A 21 9.79 -7.95 -23.88
C LEU A 21 10.53 -8.86 -24.89
N GLY A 22 10.68 -8.38 -26.12
CA GLY A 22 11.30 -9.16 -27.21
C GLY A 22 10.38 -10.18 -27.89
N SER A 23 9.13 -10.35 -27.43
CA SER A 23 8.12 -11.17 -28.10
C SER A 23 7.27 -10.33 -29.05
N ASN A 24 6.81 -10.95 -30.15
CA ASN A 24 5.79 -10.39 -31.03
C ASN A 24 4.40 -11.01 -30.79
N LYS A 25 4.28 -11.91 -29.81
CA LYS A 25 3.03 -12.61 -29.47
C LYS A 25 2.41 -11.99 -28.22
N ASP A 26 1.13 -11.67 -28.32
CA ASP A 26 0.29 -11.29 -27.19
C ASP A 26 -0.24 -12.54 -26.48
N LEU A 27 -0.33 -12.48 -25.16
CA LEU A 27 -0.85 -13.54 -24.30
C LEU A 27 -2.10 -13.02 -23.60
N ASP A 28 -3.22 -13.73 -23.73
CA ASP A 28 -4.45 -13.44 -22.99
C ASP A 28 -4.23 -13.65 -21.49
N ILE A 29 -4.81 -12.75 -20.69
CA ILE A 29 -4.73 -12.80 -19.23
C ILE A 29 -6.10 -12.62 -18.60
N ASP A 30 -6.35 -13.34 -17.51
CA ASP A 30 -7.45 -13.09 -16.60
C ASP A 30 -6.88 -12.84 -15.21
N VAL A 31 -6.83 -11.55 -14.82
CA VAL A 31 -6.19 -11.12 -13.58
C VAL A 31 -7.02 -10.05 -12.90
N ARG A 32 -6.97 -10.07 -11.57
CA ARG A 32 -7.48 -8.99 -10.73
C ARG A 32 -6.36 -8.01 -10.42
N ILE A 33 -6.59 -6.73 -10.66
CA ILE A 33 -5.59 -5.67 -10.45
C ILE A 33 -5.90 -4.94 -9.15
N ILE A 34 -4.89 -4.85 -8.29
CA ILE A 34 -4.91 -4.07 -7.06
C ILE A 34 -3.73 -3.10 -7.16
N SER A 35 -4.00 -1.81 -7.00
CA SER A 35 -2.97 -0.77 -7.04
C SER A 35 -2.99 0.02 -5.74
N ALA A 36 -1.83 0.51 -5.33
CA ALA A 36 -1.68 1.33 -4.14
C ALA A 36 -0.64 2.43 -4.42
N THR A 37 -0.86 3.62 -3.86
CA THR A 37 0.04 4.76 -4.03
C THR A 37 0.00 5.63 -2.79
N HIS A 38 1.17 6.16 -2.40
CA HIS A 38 1.29 7.22 -1.40
C HIS A 38 1.26 8.62 -2.03
N ARG A 39 1.30 8.70 -3.37
CA ARG A 39 1.31 9.95 -4.12
C ARG A 39 -0.12 10.43 -4.39
N ASP A 40 -0.30 11.74 -4.31
CA ASP A 40 -1.52 12.43 -4.75
C ASP A 40 -1.62 12.39 -6.28
N LEU A 41 -2.42 11.45 -6.80
CA LEU A 41 -2.61 11.27 -8.24
C LEU A 41 -3.28 12.46 -8.93
N PRO A 42 -4.32 13.11 -8.36
CA PRO A 42 -4.84 14.37 -8.90
C PRO A 42 -3.75 15.42 -9.17
N LYS A 43 -2.85 15.66 -8.20
CA LYS A 43 -1.72 16.58 -8.41
C LYS A 43 -0.72 16.07 -9.44
N ALA A 44 -0.46 14.76 -9.49
CA ALA A 44 0.44 14.17 -10.48
C ALA A 44 -0.11 14.27 -11.91
N MET A 45 -1.43 14.16 -12.09
CA MET A 45 -2.11 14.37 -13.37
C MET A 45 -2.00 15.83 -13.82
N ALA A 46 -2.25 16.78 -12.91
CA ALA A 46 -2.09 18.21 -13.20
C ALA A 46 -0.66 18.60 -13.63
N LYS A 47 0.35 17.83 -13.20
CA LYS A 47 1.77 18.00 -13.59
C LYS A 47 2.17 17.22 -14.85
N GLY A 48 1.25 16.46 -15.46
CA GLY A 48 1.56 15.59 -16.61
C GLY A 48 2.42 14.36 -16.26
N GLU A 49 2.58 14.05 -14.97
CA GLU A 49 3.38 12.91 -14.50
C GLU A 49 2.58 11.61 -14.44
N PHE A 50 1.25 11.72 -14.50
CA PHE A 50 0.32 10.60 -14.49
C PHE A 50 -0.78 10.82 -15.52
N ARG A 51 -1.15 9.78 -16.28
CA ARG A 51 -2.21 9.90 -17.30
C ARG A 51 -3.60 9.77 -16.67
N GLU A 52 -4.50 10.65 -17.09
CA GLU A 52 -5.89 10.66 -16.63
C GLU A 52 -6.65 9.39 -17.04
N ASP A 53 -6.47 8.91 -18.27
CA ASP A 53 -7.13 7.69 -18.76
C ASP A 53 -6.79 6.44 -17.93
N LEU A 54 -5.54 6.30 -17.51
CA LEU A 54 -5.11 5.25 -16.61
C LEU A 54 -5.70 5.43 -15.20
N TYR A 55 -5.75 6.67 -14.70
CA TYR A 55 -6.33 6.96 -13.39
C TYR A 55 -7.78 6.51 -13.32
N TYR A 56 -8.62 6.90 -14.27
CA TYR A 56 -10.03 6.53 -14.27
C TYR A 56 -10.25 5.02 -14.44
N ARG A 57 -9.34 4.32 -15.12
CA ARG A 57 -9.41 2.85 -15.26
C ARG A 57 -9.04 2.10 -13.97
N LEU A 58 -8.14 2.66 -13.17
CA LEU A 58 -7.73 2.08 -11.89
C LEU A 58 -8.65 2.50 -10.73
N ASN A 59 -9.14 3.73 -10.76
CA ASN A 59 -9.89 4.36 -9.68
C ASN A 59 -11.40 4.06 -9.75
N VAL A 60 -11.76 2.79 -9.95
CA VAL A 60 -13.17 2.34 -9.94
C VAL A 60 -13.67 2.15 -8.51
N VAL A 61 -12.84 1.53 -7.67
CA VAL A 61 -13.08 1.37 -6.23
C VAL A 61 -11.84 1.87 -5.51
N ASN A 62 -12.00 2.90 -4.69
CA ASN A 62 -10.90 3.49 -3.93
C ASN A 62 -11.10 3.23 -2.43
N LEU A 63 -10.04 2.74 -1.78
CA LEU A 63 -9.98 2.57 -0.33
C LEU A 63 -8.89 3.49 0.21
N LYS A 64 -9.30 4.55 0.89
CA LYS A 64 -8.36 5.41 1.63
C LYS A 64 -7.98 4.70 2.93
N ILE A 65 -6.69 4.42 3.09
CA ILE A 65 -6.14 3.90 4.34
C ILE A 65 -5.72 5.10 5.20
N PRO A 66 -6.37 5.34 6.35
CA PRO A 66 -6.01 6.45 7.23
C PRO A 66 -4.61 6.24 7.83
N ALA A 67 -3.94 7.32 8.18
CA ALA A 67 -2.69 7.25 8.90
C ALA A 67 -2.93 6.67 10.31
N LEU A 68 -1.92 6.05 10.93
CA LEU A 68 -2.07 5.35 12.21
C LEU A 68 -2.48 6.30 13.35
N ASN A 69 -2.06 7.56 13.28
CA ASN A 69 -2.46 8.62 14.19
C ASN A 69 -3.95 9.00 14.07
N GLU A 70 -4.59 8.80 12.91
CA GLU A 70 -6.02 9.02 12.68
C GLU A 70 -6.88 7.85 13.22
N ARG A 71 -6.25 6.77 13.67
CA ARG A 71 -6.87 5.54 14.22
C ARG A 71 -6.05 4.98 15.38
N ALA A 72 -5.74 5.85 16.35
CA ALA A 72 -4.89 5.50 17.48
C ALA A 72 -5.51 4.36 18.34
N GLU A 73 -6.83 4.19 18.34
CA GLU A 73 -7.51 3.07 18.99
C GLU A 73 -7.13 1.69 18.44
N ASP A 74 -6.59 1.60 17.21
CA ASP A 74 -6.14 0.34 16.62
C ASP A 74 -4.75 -0.08 17.13
N ILE A 75 -3.99 0.84 17.75
CA ILE A 75 -2.60 0.63 18.17
C ILE A 75 -2.47 -0.54 19.17
N PRO A 76 -3.32 -0.69 20.21
CA PRO A 76 -3.23 -1.82 21.13
C PRO A 76 -3.36 -3.17 20.44
N LEU A 77 -4.34 -3.30 19.53
CA LEU A 77 -4.57 -4.55 18.79
C LEU A 77 -3.39 -4.88 17.86
N LEU A 78 -2.87 -3.88 17.16
CA LEU A 78 -1.71 -4.02 16.28
C LEU A 78 -0.45 -4.39 17.07
N ALA A 79 -0.19 -3.71 18.19
CA ALA A 79 0.97 -3.97 19.04
C ALA A 79 0.95 -5.39 19.60
N ASP A 80 -0.19 -5.86 20.11
CA ASP A 80 -0.34 -7.21 20.62
C ASP A 80 -0.17 -8.27 19.51
N HIS A 81 -0.71 -8.02 18.31
CA HIS A 81 -0.52 -8.91 17.17
C HIS A 81 0.96 -9.02 16.77
N LEU A 82 1.63 -7.88 16.62
CA LEU A 82 3.05 -7.82 16.24
C LEU A 82 3.95 -8.42 17.32
N LEU A 83 3.63 -8.22 18.60
CA LEU A 83 4.35 -8.86 19.71
C LEU A 83 4.24 -10.38 19.62
N ARG A 84 3.04 -10.92 19.42
CA ARG A 84 2.84 -12.38 19.27
C ARG A 84 3.58 -12.93 18.05
N GLU A 85 3.56 -12.21 16.94
CA GLU A 85 4.25 -12.61 15.71
C GLU A 85 5.78 -12.59 15.89
N SER A 86 6.31 -11.53 16.50
CA SER A 86 7.73 -11.43 16.86
C SER A 86 8.14 -12.50 17.87
N ALA A 87 7.27 -12.79 18.85
CA ALA A 87 7.55 -13.76 19.88
C ALA A 87 7.69 -15.19 19.34
N LYS A 88 6.86 -15.55 18.35
CA LYS A 88 7.00 -16.82 17.62
C LYS A 88 8.33 -16.94 16.88
N ARG A 89 8.83 -15.84 16.29
CA ARG A 89 10.06 -15.84 15.48
C ARG A 89 11.34 -15.87 16.33
N HIS A 90 11.38 -15.15 17.45
CA HIS A 90 12.63 -14.91 18.19
C HIS A 90 12.66 -15.57 19.59
N LYS A 91 11.61 -16.29 19.99
CA LYS A 91 11.45 -16.85 21.35
C LYS A 91 11.73 -15.87 22.52
N PRO A 92 11.37 -14.57 22.46
CA PRO A 92 11.51 -13.67 23.58
C PRO A 92 10.50 -14.02 24.69
N PHE A 93 10.90 -13.74 25.93
CA PHE A 93 10.08 -13.91 27.14
C PHE A 93 8.98 -12.84 27.31
N VAL A 94 8.87 -11.88 26.40
CA VAL A 94 7.93 -10.76 26.51
C VAL A 94 6.54 -11.19 26.04
N ARG A 95 5.55 -11.12 26.95
CA ARG A 95 4.17 -11.58 26.70
C ARG A 95 3.15 -10.45 26.55
N SER A 96 3.48 -9.25 27.02
CA SER A 96 2.61 -8.09 26.95
C SER A 96 3.40 -6.78 27.08
N PHE A 97 2.76 -5.68 26.67
CA PHE A 97 3.21 -4.34 27.01
C PHE A 97 2.68 -3.94 28.39
N SER A 98 3.45 -3.14 29.13
CA SER A 98 2.93 -2.48 30.34
C SER A 98 1.93 -1.39 29.96
N THR A 99 1.07 -0.99 30.90
CA THR A 99 0.09 0.09 30.68
C THR A 99 0.76 1.41 30.30
N ASP A 100 1.91 1.74 30.91
CA ASP A 100 2.66 2.95 30.58
C ASP A 100 3.24 2.89 29.15
N ALA A 101 3.80 1.74 28.76
CA ALA A 101 4.29 1.54 27.41
C ALA A 101 3.16 1.69 26.37
N MET A 102 1.99 1.10 26.63
CA MET A 102 0.84 1.21 25.73
C MET A 102 0.34 2.66 25.61
N LYS A 103 0.27 3.41 26.72
CA LYS A 103 -0.10 4.83 26.70
C LYS A 103 0.86 5.65 25.83
N ARG A 104 2.17 5.41 25.94
CA ARG A 104 3.18 6.08 25.12
C ARG A 104 3.06 5.72 23.64
N LEU A 105 2.80 4.45 23.33
CA LEU A 105 2.57 3.99 21.96
C LEU A 105 1.32 4.67 21.37
N MET A 106 0.23 4.79 22.12
CA MET A 106 -1.00 5.45 21.65
C MET A 106 -0.84 6.96 21.45
N ALA A 107 0.00 7.62 22.25
CA ALA A 107 0.24 9.06 22.17
C ALA A 107 1.32 9.47 21.16
N ALA A 108 2.06 8.51 20.59
CA ALA A 108 3.12 8.80 19.63
C ALA A 108 2.56 9.26 18.27
N SER A 109 3.37 10.01 17.52
CA SER A 109 2.96 10.60 16.23
C SER A 109 2.98 9.63 15.04
N TRP A 110 3.67 8.49 15.16
CA TRP A 110 3.79 7.44 14.13
C TRP A 110 4.04 7.95 12.70
N PRO A 111 5.11 8.73 12.43
CA PRO A 111 5.38 9.26 11.10
C PRO A 111 5.59 8.16 10.04
N GLY A 112 6.12 6.99 10.45
CA GLY A 112 6.25 5.80 9.61
C GLY A 112 5.04 4.85 9.63
N ASN A 113 3.93 5.25 10.27
CA ASN A 113 2.78 4.38 10.55
C ASN A 113 3.24 3.07 11.22
N VAL A 114 2.63 1.94 10.83
CA VAL A 114 2.92 0.60 11.36
C VAL A 114 4.39 0.19 11.21
N ARG A 115 5.13 0.75 10.22
CA ARG A 115 6.53 0.38 9.98
C ARG A 115 7.52 1.12 10.87
N SER A 116 7.11 2.22 11.52
CA SER A 116 8.02 3.23 12.08
C SER A 116 9.28 2.62 12.69
N THR A 117 10.40 2.79 11.99
CA THR A 117 11.74 2.46 12.47
C THR A 117 12.19 3.62 13.35
N GLY A 118 11.77 3.57 14.60
CA GLY A 118 12.40 4.32 15.69
C GLY A 118 13.46 3.44 16.33
#